data_AF-A0A1W1BVT8-F1
#
_entry.id   AF-A0A1W1BVT8-F1
#
_cell.length_a   1.000
_cell.length_b   1.000
_cell.length_c   1.000
_cell.angle_alpha   90.00
_cell.angle_beta   90.00
_cell.angle_gamma   90.00
#
_symmetry.space_group_name_H-M   'P 1'
#
loop_
_entity.id
_entity.type
_entity.pdbx_description
1 polymer ?
#
loop_
_entity_poly.entity_id
_entity_poly.type
_entity_poly.pdbx_seq_one_letter_code
_entity_poly.pdbx_strand_id
1 'polypeptide(L)'
;MPPKSYENEIAPSMMAVTFHLKDFIKSNDPSAHEAKIAEFIQDYVINPSRSKSFCDKDSLDSYGVMPSQKGNVTVDELGAIAKYMYDTYDNQKMLKIMKEKQRLASMPLYKRVLEQQRCGNCHDINKDKVAPSFKMIANRYDKKDRDMLIKSIKEGSKGKWEGRKVPMIPFKKMSDRDIEGMVDWILGMKRK
;
A
#
# COMPACT_ATOMS: atom_id res chain seq x y z
N MET A 1 -19.87 -11.16 6.89
CA MET A 1 -18.46 -11.45 7.23
C MET A 1 -17.60 -11.60 5.97
N PRO A 2 -16.29 -11.27 6.00
CA PRO A 2 -15.37 -11.61 4.90
C PRO A 2 -15.29 -13.13 4.69
N PRO A 3 -14.88 -13.60 3.49
CA PRO A 3 -14.67 -15.02 3.23
C PRO A 3 -13.71 -15.64 4.23
N LYS A 4 -13.91 -16.93 4.55
CA LYS A 4 -13.00 -17.65 5.44
C LYS A 4 -11.58 -17.62 4.90
N SER A 5 -10.62 -17.39 5.77
CA SER A 5 -9.19 -17.33 5.42
C SER A 5 -8.61 -18.71 5.14
N TYR A 6 -9.25 -19.78 5.65
CA TYR A 6 -8.89 -21.18 5.43
C TYR A 6 -10.10 -22.10 5.72
N GLU A 7 -10.03 -23.35 5.25
CA GLU A 7 -11.16 -24.30 5.17
C GLU A 7 -11.83 -24.61 6.52
N ASN A 8 -11.09 -24.47 7.63
CA ASN A 8 -11.55 -24.80 8.99
C ASN A 8 -11.38 -23.62 9.97
N GLU A 9 -11.65 -22.38 9.54
CA GLU A 9 -11.56 -21.21 10.42
C GLU A 9 -12.51 -21.33 11.63
N ILE A 10 -11.93 -21.41 12.83
CA ILE A 10 -12.66 -21.58 14.12
C ILE A 10 -13.08 -20.21 14.68
N ALA A 11 -12.34 -19.15 14.36
CA ALA A 11 -12.64 -17.80 14.78
C ALA A 11 -12.15 -16.81 13.71
N PRO A 12 -12.85 -15.68 13.51
CA PRO A 12 -12.42 -14.67 12.56
C PRO A 12 -11.11 -14.02 12.98
N SER A 13 -10.32 -13.57 12.00
CA SER A 13 -9.10 -12.80 12.28
C SER A 13 -9.36 -11.52 13.09
N MET A 14 -8.39 -11.13 13.92
CA MET A 14 -8.45 -9.88 14.70
C MET A 14 -8.61 -8.63 13.82
N MET A 15 -8.09 -8.68 12.59
CA MET A 15 -8.30 -7.60 11.60
C MET A 15 -9.78 -7.50 11.20
N ALA A 16 -10.44 -8.62 10.89
CA ALA A 16 -11.86 -8.63 10.55
C ALA A 16 -12.73 -8.18 11.73
N VAL A 17 -12.43 -8.66 12.94
CA VAL A 17 -13.13 -8.23 14.16
C VAL A 17 -12.97 -6.73 14.36
N THR A 18 -11.74 -6.20 14.31
CA THR A 18 -11.49 -4.75 14.49
C THR A 18 -12.18 -3.91 13.42
N PHE A 19 -12.19 -4.38 12.17
CA PHE A 19 -12.87 -3.71 11.07
C PHE A 19 -14.36 -3.53 11.36
N HIS A 20 -15.02 -4.61 11.77
CA HIS A 20 -16.45 -4.58 12.08
C HIS A 20 -16.76 -3.78 13.34
N LEU A 21 -15.94 -3.87 14.39
CA LEU A 21 -16.13 -3.04 15.60
C LEU A 21 -16.10 -1.55 15.27
N LYS A 22 -15.14 -1.11 14.45
CA LYS A 22 -15.04 0.29 13.98
C LYS A 22 -16.17 0.71 13.05
N ASP A 23 -16.80 -0.24 12.36
CA ASP A 23 -17.94 0.06 11.51
C ASP A 23 -19.25 0.10 12.30
N PHE A 24 -19.49 -0.83 13.22
CA PHE A 24 -20.74 -0.88 13.98
C PHE A 24 -20.80 0.14 15.11
N ILE A 25 -19.69 0.40 15.80
CA ILE A 25 -19.61 1.39 16.87
C ILE A 25 -19.32 2.75 16.23
N LYS A 26 -20.31 3.63 16.11
CA LYS A 26 -20.13 4.95 15.49
C LYS A 26 -19.69 6.01 16.50
N SER A 27 -18.76 6.87 16.09
CA SER A 27 -18.37 8.09 16.83
C SER A 27 -17.77 9.11 15.87
N ASN A 28 -17.98 10.40 16.16
CA ASN A 28 -17.41 11.51 15.40
C ASN A 28 -16.08 12.02 15.99
N ASP A 29 -15.72 11.56 17.19
CA ASP A 29 -14.44 11.86 17.85
C ASP A 29 -13.58 10.58 17.93
N PRO A 30 -12.33 10.60 17.43
CA PRO A 30 -11.45 9.43 17.41
C PRO A 30 -11.14 8.84 18.79
N SER A 31 -10.95 9.69 19.81
CA SER A 31 -10.62 9.24 21.18
C SER A 31 -11.85 8.59 21.85
N ALA A 32 -13.02 9.20 21.68
CA ALA A 32 -14.29 8.62 22.14
C ALA A 32 -14.66 7.35 21.36
N HIS A 33 -14.27 7.24 20.09
CA HIS A 33 -14.48 6.04 19.30
C HIS A 33 -13.65 4.87 19.84
N GLU A 34 -12.37 5.11 20.11
CA GLU A 34 -11.46 4.14 20.72
C GLU A 34 -11.98 3.69 22.08
N ALA A 35 -12.38 4.64 22.95
CA ALA A 35 -12.91 4.33 24.27
C ALA A 35 -14.16 3.43 24.21
N LYS A 36 -15.13 3.74 23.33
CA LYS A 36 -16.34 2.91 23.16
C LYS A 36 -16.03 1.50 22.67
N ILE A 37 -15.04 1.35 21.79
CA ILE A 37 -14.59 0.03 21.33
C ILE A 37 -13.90 -0.73 22.47
N ALA A 38 -13.07 -0.05 23.26
CA ALA A 38 -12.40 -0.64 24.42
C ALA A 38 -13.42 -1.10 25.48
N GLU A 39 -14.41 -0.28 25.81
CA GLU A 39 -15.50 -0.63 26.73
C GLU A 39 -16.27 -1.86 26.25
N PHE A 40 -16.61 -1.91 24.96
CA PHE A 40 -17.27 -3.07 24.37
C PHE A 40 -16.41 -4.33 24.47
N ILE A 41 -15.13 -4.26 24.10
CA ILE A 41 -14.21 -5.39 24.17
C ILE A 41 -14.06 -5.87 25.62
N GLN A 42 -13.92 -4.95 26.57
CA GLN A 42 -13.77 -5.28 27.99
C GLN A 42 -14.99 -6.03 28.54
N ASP A 43 -16.22 -5.62 28.20
CA ASP A 43 -17.42 -6.33 28.63
C ASP A 43 -17.66 -7.63 27.85
N TYR A 44 -17.57 -7.60 26.52
CA TYR A 44 -17.92 -8.74 25.67
C TYR A 44 -16.96 -9.92 25.84
N VAL A 45 -15.65 -9.67 26.03
CA VAL A 45 -14.66 -10.74 26.20
C VAL A 45 -14.82 -11.46 27.55
N ILE A 46 -15.27 -10.75 28.59
CA ILE A 46 -15.52 -11.34 29.91
C ILE A 46 -16.91 -11.98 29.98
N ASN A 47 -17.93 -11.33 29.42
CA ASN A 47 -19.33 -11.75 29.49
C ASN A 47 -19.98 -11.84 28.11
N PRO A 48 -19.52 -12.76 27.23
CA PRO A 48 -20.00 -12.87 25.87
C PRO A 48 -21.43 -13.40 25.82
N SER A 49 -22.25 -12.82 24.96
CA SER A 49 -23.60 -13.32 24.67
C SER A 49 -24.01 -13.01 23.24
N ARG A 50 -24.96 -13.79 22.71
CA ARG A 50 -25.53 -13.51 21.38
C ARG A 50 -26.18 -12.12 21.32
N SER A 51 -26.82 -11.68 22.41
CA SER A 51 -27.49 -10.37 22.48
C SER A 51 -26.52 -9.18 22.47
N LYS A 52 -25.28 -9.37 22.93
CA LYS A 52 -24.24 -8.33 22.89
C LYS A 52 -23.43 -8.35 21.60
N SER A 53 -23.56 -9.39 20.77
CA SER A 53 -22.75 -9.51 19.55
C SER A 53 -23.26 -8.58 18.46
N PHE A 54 -22.34 -7.93 17.74
CA PHE A 54 -22.64 -7.20 16.51
C PHE A 54 -22.65 -8.10 15.26
N CYS A 55 -22.37 -9.39 15.40
CA CYS A 55 -22.35 -10.32 14.28
C CYS A 55 -23.76 -10.64 13.79
N ASP A 56 -23.92 -10.84 12.48
CA ASP A 56 -25.17 -11.33 11.89
C ASP A 56 -25.48 -12.77 12.33
N LYS A 57 -26.72 -13.22 12.10
CA LYS A 57 -27.20 -14.53 12.53
C LYS A 57 -26.35 -15.66 11.93
N ASP A 58 -26.07 -15.60 10.63
CA ASP A 58 -25.32 -16.63 9.91
C ASP A 58 -23.89 -16.76 10.47
N SER A 59 -23.28 -15.63 10.82
CA SER A 59 -21.95 -15.58 11.44
C SER A 59 -21.94 -16.16 12.84
N LEU A 60 -22.97 -15.88 13.65
CA LEU A 60 -23.14 -16.47 14.98
C LEU A 60 -23.46 -17.96 14.93
N ASP A 61 -24.15 -18.42 13.89
CA ASP A 61 -24.46 -19.83 13.69
C ASP A 61 -23.22 -20.60 13.18
N SER A 62 -22.31 -19.94 12.44
CA SER A 62 -21.03 -20.55 12.03
C SER A 62 -19.95 -20.51 13.12
N TYR A 63 -19.75 -19.37 13.80
CA TYR A 63 -18.62 -19.18 14.74
C TYR A 63 -19.02 -19.30 16.21
N GLY A 64 -20.32 -19.24 16.52
CA GLY A 64 -20.78 -19.12 17.90
C GLY A 64 -20.46 -17.77 18.52
N VAL A 65 -20.56 -17.71 19.84
CA VAL A 65 -20.05 -16.57 20.63
C VAL A 65 -18.62 -16.84 21.06
N MET A 66 -17.85 -15.77 21.27
CA MET A 66 -16.51 -15.89 21.83
C MET A 66 -16.57 -16.61 23.18
N PRO A 67 -15.67 -17.57 23.48
CA PRO A 67 -15.56 -18.14 24.83
C PRO A 67 -15.13 -17.06 25.82
N SER A 68 -15.77 -17.02 27.00
CA SER A 68 -15.41 -16.09 28.07
C SER A 68 -13.92 -16.24 28.45
N GLN A 69 -13.23 -15.11 28.58
CA GLN A 69 -11.84 -15.05 29.08
C GLN A 69 -11.78 -14.59 30.55
N LYS A 70 -12.89 -14.69 31.28
CA LYS A 70 -12.94 -14.35 32.70
C LYS A 70 -11.95 -15.22 33.48
N GLY A 71 -10.99 -14.57 34.16
CA GLY A 71 -9.92 -15.22 34.90
C GLY A 71 -8.65 -15.50 34.10
N ASN A 72 -8.69 -15.38 32.76
CA ASN A 72 -7.51 -15.52 31.89
C ASN A 72 -6.87 -14.16 31.54
N VAL A 73 -7.69 -13.10 31.50
CA VAL A 73 -7.26 -11.74 31.13
C VAL A 73 -7.94 -10.73 32.06
N THR A 74 -7.19 -9.71 32.46
CA THR A 74 -7.68 -8.59 33.27
C THR A 74 -8.34 -7.51 32.42
N VAL A 75 -9.13 -6.64 33.05
CA VAL A 75 -9.78 -5.50 32.36
C VAL A 75 -8.74 -4.53 31.78
N ASP A 76 -7.62 -4.33 32.47
CA ASP A 76 -6.52 -3.46 32.02
C ASP A 76 -5.81 -4.04 30.79
N GLU A 77 -5.52 -5.34 30.80
CA GLU A 77 -4.96 -6.04 29.63
C GLU A 77 -5.91 -5.98 28.43
N LEU A 78 -7.23 -6.12 28.65
CA LEU A 78 -8.24 -5.96 27.61
C LEU A 78 -8.25 -4.54 27.03
N GLY A 79 -8.04 -3.52 27.86
CA GLY A 79 -7.86 -2.15 27.40
C GLY A 79 -6.64 -1.99 26.49
N ALA A 80 -5.50 -2.59 26.88
CA ALA A 80 -4.29 -2.58 26.06
C ALA A 80 -4.47 -3.34 24.72
N ILE A 81 -5.15 -4.49 24.75
CA ILE A 81 -5.49 -5.27 23.55
C ILE A 81 -6.40 -4.46 22.62
N ALA A 82 -7.45 -3.83 23.17
CA ALA A 82 -8.37 -2.99 22.41
C ALA A 82 -7.65 -1.82 21.73
N LYS A 83 -6.76 -1.15 22.46
CA LYS A 83 -5.92 -0.08 21.91
C LYS A 83 -5.00 -0.59 20.79
N TYR A 84 -4.33 -1.72 21.01
CA TYR A 84 -3.48 -2.33 19.99
C TYR A 84 -4.27 -2.66 18.72
N MET A 85 -5.45 -3.27 18.87
CA MET A 85 -6.36 -3.55 17.75
C MET A 85 -6.71 -2.25 17.02
N TYR A 86 -7.14 -1.23 17.76
CA TYR A 86 -7.56 0.06 17.22
C TYR A 86 -6.44 0.76 16.44
N ASP A 87 -5.24 0.83 17.00
CA ASP A 87 -4.11 1.51 16.37
C ASP A 87 -3.52 0.70 15.20
N THR A 88 -3.41 -0.62 15.35
CA THR A 88 -2.76 -1.50 14.36
C THR A 88 -3.63 -1.68 13.12
N TYR A 89 -4.94 -1.84 13.31
CA TYR A 89 -5.89 -2.05 12.22
C TYR A 89 -6.66 -0.74 11.92
N ASP A 90 -5.93 0.36 11.71
CA ASP A 90 -6.50 1.59 11.15
C ASP A 90 -6.85 1.41 9.66
N ASN A 91 -8.13 1.11 9.44
CA ASN A 91 -8.74 0.92 8.13
C ASN A 91 -8.52 2.12 7.21
N GLN A 92 -8.46 3.35 7.70
CA GLN A 92 -8.24 4.49 6.81
C GLN A 92 -6.84 4.47 6.21
N LYS A 93 -5.82 4.17 7.01
CA LYS A 93 -4.45 4.02 6.53
C LYS A 93 -4.33 2.87 5.55
N MET A 94 -4.94 1.72 5.86
CA MET A 94 -4.94 0.56 4.97
C MET A 94 -5.70 0.81 3.67
N LEU A 95 -6.89 1.41 3.72
CA LEU A 95 -7.67 1.78 2.54
C LEU A 95 -6.91 2.79 1.66
N LYS A 96 -6.23 3.77 2.25
CA LYS A 96 -5.37 4.70 1.50
C LYS A 96 -4.23 3.97 0.82
N ILE A 97 -3.54 3.06 1.51
CA ILE A 97 -2.46 2.24 0.93
C ILE A 97 -2.99 1.33 -0.19
N MET A 98 -4.13 0.67 0.01
CA MET A 98 -4.75 -0.21 -0.99
C MET A 98 -5.18 0.57 -2.22
N LYS A 99 -5.84 1.72 -2.03
CA LYS A 99 -6.26 2.61 -3.11
C LYS A 99 -5.06 3.14 -3.89
N GLU A 100 -3.98 3.49 -3.19
CA GLU A 100 -2.74 3.93 -3.84
C GLU A 100 -2.06 2.80 -4.61
N LYS A 101 -1.98 1.59 -4.05
CA LYS A 101 -1.49 0.40 -4.76
C LYS A 101 -2.32 0.11 -6.01
N GLN A 102 -3.65 0.18 -5.91
CA GLN A 102 -4.56 -0.02 -7.02
C GLN A 102 -4.37 1.06 -8.09
N ARG A 103 -4.25 2.33 -7.69
CA ARG A 103 -3.98 3.45 -8.60
C ARG A 103 -2.68 3.21 -9.36
N LEU A 104 -1.59 2.89 -8.66
CA LEU A 104 -0.30 2.58 -9.28
C LEU A 104 -0.39 1.38 -10.23
N ALA A 105 -1.11 0.31 -9.84
CA ALA A 105 -1.31 -0.86 -10.68
C ALA A 105 -2.12 -0.58 -11.96
N SER A 106 -3.06 0.37 -11.91
CA SER A 106 -3.87 0.77 -13.07
C SER A 106 -3.15 1.72 -14.05
N MET A 107 -1.97 2.24 -13.69
CA MET A 107 -1.24 3.17 -14.53
C MET A 107 -0.41 2.45 -15.60
N PRO A 108 -0.21 3.06 -16.79
CA PRO A 108 0.81 2.59 -17.73
C PRO A 108 2.18 2.50 -17.04
N LEU A 109 2.94 1.46 -17.37
CA LEU A 109 4.24 1.16 -16.73
C LEU A 109 5.14 2.39 -16.65
N TYR A 110 5.33 3.10 -17.78
CA TYR A 110 6.21 4.26 -17.81
C TYR A 110 5.77 5.37 -16.85
N LYS A 111 4.45 5.61 -16.76
CA LYS A 111 3.88 6.67 -15.91
C LYS A 111 4.04 6.32 -14.43
N ARG A 112 3.82 5.05 -14.08
CA ARG A 112 4.08 4.52 -12.73
C ARG A 112 5.55 4.70 -12.35
N VAL A 113 6.48 4.33 -13.22
CA VAL A 113 7.92 4.42 -12.94
C VAL A 113 8.39 5.87 -12.81
N LEU A 114 7.96 6.77 -13.71
CA LEU A 114 8.27 8.21 -13.61
C LEU A 114 7.87 8.80 -12.25
N GLU A 115 6.69 8.41 -11.76
CA GLU A 115 6.16 8.87 -10.49
C GLU A 115 6.93 8.26 -9.30
N GLN A 116 7.09 6.94 -9.26
CA GLN A 116 7.72 6.23 -8.15
C GLN A 116 9.21 6.56 -8.00
N GLN A 117 9.91 6.69 -9.12
CA GLN A 117 11.37 6.91 -9.15
C GLN A 117 11.75 8.39 -9.28
N ARG A 118 10.73 9.27 -9.35
CA ARG A 118 10.88 10.73 -9.44
C ARG A 118 11.80 11.18 -10.57
N CYS A 119 11.79 10.48 -11.71
CA CYS A 119 12.61 10.84 -12.87
C CYS A 119 12.31 12.26 -13.36
N GLY A 120 11.07 12.74 -13.14
CA GLY A 120 10.61 14.09 -13.46
C GLY A 120 11.32 15.23 -12.72
N ASN A 121 12.06 14.93 -11.66
CA ASN A 121 12.88 15.92 -10.94
C ASN A 121 14.07 16.40 -11.77
N CYS A 122 14.63 15.53 -12.62
CA CYS A 122 15.79 15.85 -13.44
C CYS A 122 15.47 15.88 -14.93
N HIS A 123 14.55 15.03 -15.38
CA HIS A 123 14.11 14.92 -16.76
C HIS A 123 12.72 15.54 -16.96
N ASP A 124 12.40 15.89 -18.20
CA ASP A 124 11.05 16.20 -18.64
C ASP A 124 10.80 15.53 -19.98
N ILE A 125 9.53 15.39 -20.35
CA ILE A 125 9.16 14.72 -21.60
C ILE A 125 9.65 15.52 -22.81
N ASN A 126 9.45 16.84 -22.78
CA ASN A 126 9.59 17.69 -23.97
C ASN A 126 10.74 18.68 -23.87
N LYS A 127 11.07 19.13 -22.66
CA LYS A 127 12.04 20.21 -22.45
C LYS A 127 13.24 19.69 -21.69
N ASP A 128 14.40 20.21 -22.05
CA ASP A 128 15.59 19.91 -21.27
C ASP A 128 15.50 20.61 -19.91
N LYS A 129 15.96 19.92 -18.86
CA LYS A 129 16.10 20.47 -17.50
C LYS A 129 17.55 20.28 -17.07
N VAL A 130 17.77 19.83 -15.83
CA VAL A 130 19.06 19.37 -15.32
C VAL A 130 19.61 18.25 -16.22
N ALA A 131 18.74 17.34 -16.64
CA ALA A 131 19.03 16.26 -17.58
C ALA A 131 18.31 16.49 -18.92
N PRO A 132 18.74 15.84 -20.02
CA PRO A 132 18.10 15.99 -21.33
C PRO A 132 16.66 15.47 -21.29
N SER A 133 15.79 16.05 -22.12
CA SER A 133 14.41 15.58 -22.24
C SER A 133 14.36 14.14 -22.76
N PHE A 134 13.30 13.41 -22.41
CA PHE A 134 13.07 12.07 -22.96
C PHE A 134 13.00 12.09 -24.49
N LYS A 135 12.42 13.16 -25.08
CA LYS A 135 12.47 13.38 -26.54
C LYS A 135 13.88 13.58 -27.09
N MET A 136 14.73 14.35 -26.43
CA MET A 136 16.13 14.50 -26.87
C MET A 136 16.89 13.17 -26.81
N ILE A 137 16.67 12.36 -25.76
CA ILE A 137 17.23 11.02 -25.64
C ILE A 137 16.72 10.13 -26.80
N ALA A 138 15.41 10.13 -27.04
CA ALA A 138 14.78 9.36 -28.12
C ALA A 138 15.28 9.75 -29.53
N ASN A 139 15.59 11.03 -29.74
CA ASN A 139 16.11 11.50 -31.02
C ASN A 139 17.58 11.09 -31.23
N ARG A 140 18.37 11.02 -30.14
CA ARG A 140 19.80 10.68 -30.20
C ARG A 140 20.06 9.17 -30.35
N TYR A 141 19.20 8.33 -29.78
CA TYR A 141 19.40 6.88 -29.71
C TYR A 141 18.36 6.09 -30.51
N ASP A 142 18.68 4.84 -30.83
CA ASP A 142 17.82 3.90 -31.56
C ASP A 142 17.62 2.58 -30.81
N LYS A 143 16.76 1.70 -31.35
CA LYS A 143 16.51 0.36 -30.79
C LYS A 143 17.77 -0.46 -30.54
N LYS A 144 18.81 -0.29 -31.37
CA LYS A 144 20.12 -0.94 -31.21
C LYS A 144 20.87 -0.50 -29.95
N ASP A 145 20.54 0.66 -29.39
CA ASP A 145 21.17 1.24 -28.21
C ASP A 145 20.45 0.88 -26.91
N ARG A 146 19.39 0.06 -26.98
CA ARG A 146 18.51 -0.29 -25.86
C ARG A 146 19.29 -0.78 -24.64
N ASP A 147 20.21 -1.73 -24.83
CA ASP A 147 20.96 -2.34 -23.72
C ASP A 147 21.90 -1.33 -23.04
N MET A 148 22.49 -0.40 -23.81
CA MET A 148 23.30 0.68 -23.26
C MET A 148 22.44 1.65 -22.43
N LEU A 149 21.21 1.95 -22.86
CA LEU A 149 20.30 2.80 -22.10
C LEU A 149 19.83 2.11 -20.81
N ILE A 150 19.52 0.81 -20.87
CA ILE A 150 19.20 -0.01 -19.69
C ILE A 150 20.37 0.04 -18.69
N LYS A 151 21.60 -0.18 -19.18
CA LYS A 151 22.81 -0.10 -18.35
C LYS A 151 22.99 1.29 -17.75
N SER A 152 22.72 2.35 -18.51
CA SER A 152 22.80 3.74 -18.05
C SER A 152 21.81 4.05 -16.92
N ILE A 153 20.61 3.46 -16.94
CA ILE A 153 19.64 3.60 -15.83
C ILE A 153 20.08 2.78 -14.61
N LYS A 154 20.52 1.53 -14.81
CA LYS A 154 20.94 0.63 -13.73
C LYS A 154 22.17 1.14 -12.97
N GLU A 155 23.19 1.56 -13.73
CA GLU A 155 24.51 1.89 -13.21
C GLU A 155 24.76 3.40 -13.08
N GLY A 156 23.84 4.21 -13.60
CA GLY A 156 24.05 5.64 -13.75
C GLY A 156 24.89 5.98 -14.98
N SER A 157 25.01 7.28 -15.28
CA SER A 157 25.83 7.73 -16.39
C SER A 157 26.42 9.12 -16.17
N LYS A 158 27.61 9.37 -16.72
CA LYS A 158 28.31 10.66 -16.65
C LYS A 158 29.01 10.93 -17.98
N GLY A 159 29.09 12.21 -18.37
CA GLY A 159 29.88 12.65 -19.52
C GLY A 159 29.30 12.28 -20.90
N LYS A 160 28.12 11.68 -20.97
CA LYS A 160 27.46 11.33 -22.24
C LYS A 160 26.88 12.54 -22.98
N TRP A 161 26.62 13.63 -22.27
CA TRP A 161 25.99 14.85 -22.79
C TRP A 161 26.90 16.05 -22.56
N GLU A 162 27.29 16.72 -23.64
CA GLU A 162 28.12 17.92 -23.57
C GLU A 162 27.42 19.02 -22.76
N GLY A 163 28.20 19.76 -21.97
CA GLY A 163 27.69 20.83 -21.09
C GLY A 163 26.93 20.34 -19.85
N ARG A 164 26.65 19.04 -19.69
CA ARG A 164 25.92 18.50 -18.53
C ARG A 164 26.86 17.89 -17.49
N LYS A 165 26.99 18.57 -16.35
CA LYS A 165 27.88 18.16 -15.26
C LYS A 165 27.24 17.20 -14.25
N VAL A 166 25.91 17.20 -14.14
CA VAL A 166 25.18 16.34 -13.20
C VAL A 166 25.11 14.91 -13.75
N PRO A 167 25.68 13.90 -13.06
CA PRO A 167 25.56 12.52 -13.49
C PRO A 167 24.13 12.00 -13.25
N MET A 168 23.67 11.11 -14.12
CA MET A 168 22.46 10.33 -13.87
C MET A 168 22.75 9.32 -12.75
N ILE A 169 21.92 9.33 -11.71
CA ILE A 169 22.06 8.43 -10.56
C ILE A 169 21.72 6.97 -10.94
N PRO A 170 22.35 5.97 -10.31
CA PRO A 170 22.04 4.56 -10.54
C PRO A 170 20.73 4.14 -9.87
N PHE A 171 19.91 3.37 -10.58
CA PHE A 171 18.65 2.79 -10.08
C PHE A 171 18.75 1.27 -9.85
N LYS A 172 19.76 0.81 -9.10
CA LYS A 172 20.05 -0.62 -8.86
C LYS A 172 18.91 -1.45 -8.25
N LYS A 173 17.97 -0.79 -7.56
CA LYS A 173 16.83 -1.45 -6.89
C LYS A 173 15.57 -1.51 -7.76
N MET A 174 15.57 -0.91 -8.95
CA MET A 174 14.46 -1.03 -9.89
C MET A 174 14.46 -2.43 -10.52
N SER A 175 13.27 -2.95 -10.80
CA SER A 175 13.13 -4.20 -11.53
C SER A 175 13.55 -4.05 -13.00
N ASP A 176 14.08 -5.13 -13.58
CA ASP A 176 14.46 -5.16 -15.00
C ASP A 176 13.29 -4.77 -15.91
N ARG A 177 12.10 -5.30 -15.62
CA ARG A 177 10.85 -4.95 -16.32
C ARG A 177 10.57 -3.45 -16.32
N ASP A 178 10.76 -2.77 -15.19
CA ASP A 178 10.48 -1.33 -15.08
C ASP A 178 11.52 -0.50 -15.85
N ILE A 179 12.79 -0.89 -15.81
CA ILE A 179 13.87 -0.22 -16.54
C ILE A 179 13.69 -0.42 -18.04
N GLU A 180 13.47 -1.65 -18.47
CA GLU A 180 13.23 -2.03 -19.86
C GLU A 180 12.02 -1.30 -20.43
N GLY A 181 10.88 -1.34 -19.74
CA GLY A 181 9.67 -0.65 -20.17
C GLY A 181 9.83 0.87 -20.25
N MET A 182 10.68 1.47 -19.40
CA MET A 182 11.03 2.89 -19.52
C MET A 182 11.87 3.18 -20.76
N VAL A 183 12.89 2.38 -21.05
CA VAL A 183 13.73 2.55 -22.24
C VAL A 183 12.91 2.38 -23.52
N ASP A 184 12.06 1.35 -23.56
CA ASP A 184 11.18 1.09 -24.69
C ASP A 184 10.20 2.24 -24.92
N TRP A 185 9.63 2.80 -23.86
CA TRP A 185 8.79 3.99 -23.94
C TRP A 185 9.55 5.22 -24.45
N ILE A 186 10.77 5.48 -23.97
CA ILE A 186 11.61 6.59 -24.44
C ILE A 186 11.89 6.43 -25.93
N LEU A 187 12.41 5.28 -26.36
CA LEU A 187 12.74 5.02 -27.77
C LEU A 187 11.48 5.05 -28.67
N GLY A 188 10.32 4.69 -28.12
CA GLY A 188 9.03 4.81 -28.80
C GLY A 188 8.54 6.24 -29.05
N MET A 189 9.13 7.25 -28.41
CA MET A 189 8.76 8.66 -28.62
C MET A 189 9.31 9.28 -29.90
N LYS A 190 10.23 8.59 -30.58
CA LYS A 190 10.92 9.12 -31.75
C LYS A 190 9.86 9.56 -32.76
N ARG A 191 9.79 10.88 -33.01
CA ARG A 191 8.87 11.42 -34.02
C ARG A 191 9.29 10.85 -35.38
N LYS A 192 8.31 10.44 -36.19
CA LYS A 192 8.50 10.41 -37.64
C LYS A 192 8.84 11.81 -38.12
#